data_AF-A0A7L9BJX5-F1
#
_entry.id   AF-A0A7L9BJX5-F1
#
_cell.length_a   1.000
_cell.length_b   1.000
_cell.length_c   1.000
_cell.angle_alpha   90.00
_cell.angle_beta   90.00
_cell.angle_gamma   90.00
#
_symmetry.space_group_name_H-M   'P 1'
#
loop_
_entity.id
_entity.type
_entity.pdbx_description
1 polymer ?
#
loop_
_entity_poly.entity_id
_entity_poly.type
_entity_poly.pdbx_seq_one_letter_code
_entity_poly.pdbx_strand_id
1 'polypeptide(L)'
;MSSIIDSLKTGQTIQCTVAKLPQAIDDRDTIARLMRNDPTNRKALRRAQHLRRQRMVVYNRGNRDWVSRETCAKVVIVAPGQAWSMPYTLDFARDLQKVEKYLTIKTK
;
A
#
# COMPACT_ATOMS: atom_id res chain seq x y z
N MET A 1 16.97 8.19 20.38
CA MET A 1 16.73 9.36 19.50
C MET A 1 15.22 9.49 19.38
N SER A 2 14.64 10.65 19.71
CA SER A 2 13.20 10.85 19.58
C SER A 2 12.84 10.87 18.10
N SER A 3 12.09 9.88 17.63
CA SER A 3 11.64 9.82 16.24
C SER A 3 10.51 10.82 16.03
N ILE A 4 10.34 11.35 14.82
CA ILE A 4 9.18 12.23 14.50
C ILE A 4 7.86 11.49 14.79
N ILE A 5 7.89 10.16 14.68
CA ILE A 5 6.76 9.26 14.85
C ILE A 5 6.22 9.29 16.29
N ASP A 6 7.10 9.42 17.29
CA ASP A 6 6.70 9.47 18.70
C ASP A 6 5.92 10.75 19.05
N SER A 7 6.04 11.79 18.21
CA SER A 7 5.32 13.06 18.37
C SER A 7 3.95 13.10 17.67
N LEU A 8 3.66 12.12 16.81
CA LEU A 8 2.42 12.07 16.03
C LEU A 8 1.24 11.67 16.91
N LYS A 9 0.13 12.39 16.78
CA LYS A 9 -1.13 12.05 17.47
C LYS A 9 -1.98 11.16 16.57
N THR A 10 -2.67 10.21 17.17
CA THR A 10 -3.65 9.37 16.48
C THR A 10 -4.72 10.22 15.81
N GLY A 11 -5.15 9.80 14.62
CA GLY A 11 -6.16 10.51 13.83
C GLY A 11 -5.61 11.67 12.98
N GLN A 12 -4.35 12.09 13.16
CA GLN A 12 -3.72 13.05 12.26
C GLN A 12 -3.52 12.45 10.87
N THR A 13 -3.68 13.27 9.83
CA THR A 13 -3.35 12.85 8.47
C THR A 13 -1.88 13.16 8.20
N ILE A 14 -1.11 12.12 7.88
CA ILE A 14 0.28 12.25 7.51
C ILE A 14 0.48 12.09 6.01
N GLN A 15 1.40 12.87 5.47
CA GLN A 15 1.90 12.80 4.11
C GLN A 15 3.28 12.17 4.16
N CYS A 16 3.41 10.98 3.59
CA CYS A 16 4.66 10.25 3.52
C CYS A 16 5.17 10.31 2.09
N THR A 17 6.45 10.63 1.91
CA THR A 17 7.13 10.61 0.61
C THR A 17 8.30 9.63 0.67
N VAL A 18 8.42 8.77 -0.34
CA VAL A 18 9.58 7.86 -0.47
C VAL A 18 10.80 8.67 -0.90
N ALA A 19 11.74 8.90 0.03
CA ALA A 19 12.97 9.62 -0.27
C ALA A 19 14.00 8.72 -0.98
N LYS A 20 14.10 7.46 -0.55
CA LYS A 20 15.02 6.48 -1.12
C LYS A 20 14.37 5.11 -1.22
N LEU A 21 14.65 4.38 -2.30
CA LEU A 21 14.18 3.00 -2.44
C LEU A 21 15.00 2.07 -1.53
N PRO A 22 14.36 1.28 -0.65
CA PRO A 22 15.06 0.26 0.13
C PRO A 22 15.69 -0.79 -0.79
N GLN A 23 16.81 -1.38 -0.39
CA GLN A 23 17.35 -2.56 -1.09
C GLN A 23 16.65 -3.85 -0.65
N ALA A 24 16.34 -3.96 0.65
CA ALA A 24 15.63 -5.10 1.21
C ALA A 24 14.18 -5.17 0.72
N ILE A 25 13.74 -6.38 0.36
CA ILE A 25 12.38 -6.64 -0.12
C ILE A 25 11.36 -6.39 1.01
N ASP A 26 11.67 -6.83 2.23
CA ASP A 26 10.78 -6.67 3.40
C ASP A 26 10.43 -5.21 3.70
N ASP A 27 11.39 -4.30 3.51
CA ASP A 27 11.19 -2.87 3.72
C ASP A 27 10.32 -2.28 2.60
N ARG A 28 10.52 -2.72 1.35
CA ARG A 28 9.64 -2.34 0.23
C ARG A 28 8.22 -2.82 0.46
N ASP A 29 8.04 -4.04 0.94
CA ASP A 29 6.71 -4.60 1.21
C ASP A 29 6.02 -3.90 2.38
N THR A 30 6.79 -3.47 3.39
CA THR A 30 6.29 -2.64 4.49
C THR A 30 5.80 -1.29 3.98
N ILE A 31 6.61 -0.59 3.16
CA ILE A 31 6.20 0.68 2.55
C ILE A 31 4.96 0.48 1.68
N ALA A 32 4.95 -0.57 0.84
CA ALA A 32 3.79 -0.88 0.00
C ALA A 32 2.53 -1.14 0.85
N ARG A 33 2.65 -1.78 2.01
CA ARG A 33 1.53 -1.98 2.95
C ARG A 33 1.00 -0.65 3.49
N LEU A 34 1.88 0.25 3.91
CA LEU A 34 1.50 1.58 4.38
C LEU A 34 0.81 2.38 3.27
N MET A 35 1.32 2.32 2.04
CA MET A 35 0.71 2.98 0.88
C MET A 35 -0.70 2.47 0.55
N ARG A 36 -1.02 1.20 0.84
CA ARG A 36 -2.38 0.65 0.65
C ARG A 36 -3.42 1.26 1.62
N ASN A 37 -2.97 1.93 2.67
CA ASN A 37 -3.87 2.63 3.60
C ASN A 37 -4.35 3.98 3.08
N ASP A 38 -3.72 4.51 2.03
CA ASP A 38 -4.23 5.70 1.36
C ASP A 38 -5.65 5.43 0.81
N PRO A 39 -6.65 6.27 1.12
CA PRO A 39 -8.01 6.12 0.60
C PRO A 39 -8.08 5.99 -0.93
N THR A 40 -7.20 6.69 -1.66
CA THR A 40 -7.15 6.66 -3.13
C THR A 40 -6.68 5.29 -3.63
N ASN A 41 -5.56 4.79 -3.10
CA ASN A 41 -5.02 3.46 -3.42
C ASN A 41 -6.00 2.35 -3.03
N ARG A 42 -6.63 2.47 -1.87
CA ARG A 42 -7.64 1.51 -1.40
C ARG A 42 -8.84 1.46 -2.34
N LYS A 43 -9.35 2.61 -2.81
CA LYS A 43 -10.45 2.69 -3.78
C LYS A 43 -10.04 2.08 -5.12
N ALA A 44 -8.84 2.38 -5.61
CA ALA A 44 -8.31 1.84 -6.85
C ALA A 44 -8.15 0.30 -6.80
N LEU A 45 -7.63 -0.24 -5.70
CA LEU A 45 -7.50 -1.69 -5.49
C LEU A 45 -8.87 -2.40 -5.46
N ARG A 46 -9.86 -1.83 -4.77
CA ARG A 46 -11.24 -2.37 -4.78
C ARG A 46 -11.83 -2.38 -6.17
N ARG A 47 -11.65 -1.30 -6.94
CA ARG A 47 -12.12 -1.20 -8.33
C ARG A 47 -11.44 -2.24 -9.22
N ALA A 48 -10.13 -2.41 -9.10
CA ALA A 48 -9.38 -3.40 -9.87
C ALA A 48 -9.87 -4.83 -9.59
N GLN A 49 -10.10 -5.17 -8.31
CA GLN A 49 -10.66 -6.48 -7.92
C GLN A 49 -12.06 -6.69 -8.49
N HIS A 50 -12.90 -5.65 -8.48
CA HIS A 50 -14.25 -5.71 -9.03
C HIS A 50 -14.24 -5.98 -10.54
N LEU A 51 -13.45 -5.24 -11.32
CA LEU A 51 -13.31 -5.44 -12.77
C LEU A 51 -12.78 -6.84 -13.10
N ARG A 52 -11.79 -7.32 -12.33
CA ARG A 52 -11.25 -8.68 -12.49
C ARG A 52 -12.33 -9.76 -12.33
N ARG A 53 -13.26 -9.59 -11.38
CA ARG A 53 -14.38 -10.53 -11.19
C ARG A 53 -15.35 -10.48 -12.35
N GLN A 54 -15.61 -9.31 -12.92
CA GLN A 54 -16.51 -9.16 -14.07
C GLN A 54 -15.92 -9.75 -15.36
N ARG A 55 -14.61 -9.63 -15.55
CA ARG A 55 -13.89 -10.16 -16.73
C ARG A 55 -13.48 -11.62 -16.60
N MET A 56 -13.99 -12.31 -15.58
CA MET A 56 -13.64 -13.68 -15.29
C MET A 56 -14.19 -14.60 -16.38
N VAL A 57 -13.29 -15.23 -17.15
CA VAL A 57 -13.66 -16.17 -18.20
C VAL A 57 -13.92 -17.54 -17.57
N VAL A 58 -15.15 -18.02 -17.71
CA VAL A 58 -15.54 -19.38 -17.32
C VAL A 58 -15.67 -20.22 -18.60
N TYR A 59 -15.03 -21.38 -18.61
CA TYR A 59 -15.06 -22.30 -19.75
C TYR A 59 -15.22 -23.75 -19.27
N ASN A 60 -15.87 -24.58 -20.08
CA ASN A 60 -16.09 -25.99 -19.73
C ASN A 60 -14.88 -26.84 -20.12
N ARG A 61 -14.46 -27.76 -19.25
CA ARG A 61 -13.46 -28.80 -19.54
C ARG A 61 -13.82 -30.08 -18.79
N GLY A 62 -14.23 -31.11 -19.53
CA GLY A 62 -14.60 -32.42 -18.98
C GLY A 62 -15.91 -32.37 -18.18
N ASN A 63 -16.93 -31.68 -18.71
CA ASN A 63 -18.23 -31.47 -18.06
C ASN A 63 -18.12 -30.79 -16.67
N ARG A 64 -17.10 -29.95 -16.52
CA ARG A 64 -16.87 -29.10 -15.34
C ARG A 64 -16.53 -27.70 -15.79
N ASP A 65 -17.02 -26.70 -15.07
CA ASP A 65 -16.68 -25.32 -15.32
C ASP A 65 -15.36 -24.95 -14.64
N TRP A 66 -14.43 -24.43 -15.44
CA TRP A 66 -13.14 -23.95 -15.01
C TRP A 66 -13.06 -22.44 -15.18
N VAL A 67 -12.37 -21.80 -14.25
CA VAL A 67 -12.21 -20.34 -14.22
C VAL A 67 -10.81 -19.97 -14.64
N SER A 68 -10.68 -19.19 -15.71
CA SER A 68 -9.42 -18.51 -16.05
C SER A 68 -9.26 -17.27 -15.15
N ARG A 69 -8.15 -17.22 -14.42
CA ARG A 69 -7.88 -16.15 -13.45
C ARG A 69 -7.00 -15.08 -14.10
N GLU A 70 -7.56 -13.89 -14.36
CA GLU A 70 -6.79 -12.71 -14.76
C GLU A 70 -5.81 -12.28 -13.64
N THR A 71 -4.65 -11.72 -13.98
CA THR A 71 -3.65 -11.25 -13.01
C THR A 71 -4.16 -10.05 -12.19
N CYS A 72 -3.81 -9.95 -10.90
CA CYS A 72 -4.12 -8.77 -10.10
C CYS A 72 -3.44 -7.51 -10.65
N ALA A 73 -4.15 -6.39 -10.66
CA ALA A 73 -3.54 -5.09 -10.90
C ALA A 73 -2.56 -4.72 -9.78
N LYS A 74 -1.39 -4.17 -10.14
CA LYS A 74 -0.40 -3.65 -9.19
C LYS A 74 -0.53 -2.13 -9.11
N VAL A 75 -1.45 -1.66 -8.25
CA VAL A 75 -1.74 -0.23 -8.08
C VAL A 75 -0.64 0.48 -7.26
N VAL A 76 -0.13 -0.20 -6.23
CA VAL A 76 0.89 0.34 -5.34
C VAL A 76 2.27 -0.10 -5.83
N ILE A 77 3.09 0.86 -6.22
CA ILE A 77 4.46 0.64 -6.69
C ILE A 77 5.36 1.56 -5.88
N VAL A 78 6.29 0.99 -5.12
CA VAL A 78 7.23 1.80 -4.34
C VAL A 78 8.29 2.36 -5.28
N ALA A 79 8.23 3.66 -5.53
CA ALA A 79 9.18 4.40 -6.34
C ALA A 79 9.67 5.64 -5.59
N PRO A 80 10.93 6.07 -5.80
CA PRO A 80 11.42 7.31 -5.20
C PRO A 80 10.60 8.51 -5.70
N GLY A 81 10.32 9.46 -4.81
CA GLY A 81 9.51 10.64 -5.08
C GLY A 81 7.99 10.41 -5.00
N GLN A 82 7.52 9.17 -4.85
CA GLN A 82 6.09 8.94 -4.66
C GLN A 82 5.65 9.39 -3.27
N ALA A 83 4.57 10.17 -3.24
CA ALA A 83 3.93 10.62 -2.02
C ALA A 83 2.53 9.99 -1.87
N TRP A 84 2.15 9.69 -0.63
CA TRP A 84 0.81 9.22 -0.30
C TRP A 84 0.34 9.81 1.02
N SER A 85 -0.98 9.81 1.22
CA SER A 85 -1.60 10.31 2.44
C SER A 85 -2.26 9.18 3.19
N MET A 86 -2.06 9.09 4.51
CA MET A 86 -2.83 8.17 5.34
C MET A 86 -3.14 8.75 6.72
N PRO A 87 -4.25 8.36 7.34
CA PRO A 87 -4.49 8.65 8.75
C PRO A 87 -3.48 7.85 9.60
N TYR A 88 -2.86 8.52 10.57
CA TYR A 88 -1.96 7.91 11.52
C TYR A 88 -2.73 7.18 12.63
N THR A 89 -2.37 5.92 12.85
CA THR A 89 -2.83 5.09 13.97
C THR A 89 -1.62 4.45 14.65
N LEU A 90 -1.74 4.11 15.93
CA LEU A 90 -0.64 3.55 16.72
C LEU A 90 -0.16 2.19 16.18
N ASP A 91 -1.03 1.44 15.51
CA ASP A 91 -0.67 0.15 14.88
C ASP A 91 0.44 0.32 13.83
N PHE A 92 0.51 1.48 13.17
CA PHE A 92 1.52 1.77 12.16
C PHE A 92 2.82 2.34 12.74
N ALA A 93 2.87 2.66 14.04
CA ALA A 93 4.03 3.31 14.64
C ALA A 93 5.31 2.47 14.44
N ARG A 94 5.25 1.16 14.73
CA ARG A 94 6.40 0.26 14.58
C ARG A 94 6.83 0.07 13.13
N ASP A 95 5.86 -0.05 12.22
CA ASP A 95 6.12 -0.19 10.79
C ASP A 95 6.78 1.09 10.26
N LEU A 96 6.29 2.27 10.65
CA LEU A 96 6.86 3.57 10.30
C LEU A 96 8.27 3.76 10.88
N GLN A 97 8.50 3.36 12.13
CA GLN A 97 9.83 3.45 12.76
C GLN A 97 10.85 2.59 12.01
N LYS A 98 10.45 1.39 11.57
CA LYS A 98 11.32 0.51 10.79
C LYS A 98 11.75 1.15 9.46
N VAL A 99 10.83 1.84 8.77
CA VAL A 99 11.08 2.42 7.44
C VAL A 99 11.42 3.91 7.47
N GLU A 100 11.55 4.53 8.64
CA GLU A 100 11.76 5.97 8.84
C GLU A 100 12.94 6.49 8.02
N LYS A 101 14.02 5.71 7.93
CA LYS A 101 15.23 6.04 7.15
C LYS A 101 14.98 6.27 5.66
N TYR A 102 13.90 5.72 5.11
CA TYR A 102 13.57 5.80 3.68
C TYR A 102 12.46 6.80 3.37
N LEU A 103 11.81 7.35 4.40
CA LEU A 103 10.62 8.18 4.25
C LEU A 103 10.87 9.60 4.75
N THR A 104 10.24 10.55 4.07
CA THR A 104 10.02 11.90 4.59
C THR A 104 8.58 12.02 5.03
N ILE A 105 8.35 12.22 6.33
CA ILE A 105 7.01 12.31 6.93
C ILE A 105 6.72 13.77 7.22
N LYS A 106 5.55 14.26 6.76
CA LYS A 106 5.02 15.59 7.06
C LYS A 106 3.61 15.45 7.60
N THR A 107 3.29 16.22 8.63
CA THR A 107 1.90 16.37 9.08
C THR A 107 1.16 17.31 8.13
N LYS A 108 -0.06 16.93 7.75
CA LYS A 108 -0.95 17.78 6.97
C LYS A 108 -1.87 18.60 7.87
#